data_AF-A0A9D8WIX3-F1
#
_entry.id   AF-A0A9D8WIX3-F1
#
_cell.length_a   1.000
_cell.length_b   1.000
_cell.length_c   1.000
_cell.angle_alpha   90.00
_cell.angle_beta   90.00
_cell.angle_gamma   90.00
#
_symmetry.space_group_name_H-M   'P 1'
#
loop_
_entity.id
_entity.type
_entity.pdbx_description
1 polymer ?
#
loop_
_entity_poly.entity_id
_entity_poly.type
_entity_poly.pdbx_seq_one_letter_code
_entity_poly.pdbx_strand_id
1 'polypeptide(L)'
;MLTTTLSWFAQNGRSSGVAVAFVAFLLIGFGLRPPEDLLQALAILLPSAEVAVFASVFAAVRDEEAHMLGSAFAATLWGSATFVAMWGLVEATAASVEAYVAFGLPPLYDRAQ
;
A
#
# COMPACT_ATOMS: atom_id res chain seq x y z
N MET A 1 -1.89 -13.68 24.91
CA MET A 1 -1.50 -13.28 23.53
C MET A 1 -2.57 -12.42 22.88
N LEU A 2 -3.82 -12.89 22.75
CA LEU A 2 -4.89 -12.13 22.08
C LEU A 2 -5.21 -10.77 22.75
N THR A 3 -5.18 -10.71 24.07
CA THR A 3 -5.36 -9.46 24.84
C THR A 3 -4.21 -8.47 24.65
N THR A 4 -3.00 -8.99 24.43
CA THR A 4 -1.77 -8.21 24.24
C THR A 4 -1.70 -7.61 22.83
N THR A 5 -2.15 -8.35 21.81
CA THR A 5 -2.29 -7.83 20.44
C THR A 5 -3.42 -6.82 20.33
N LEU A 6 -4.55 -7.04 21.01
CA LEU A 6 -5.65 -6.07 21.08
C LEU A 6 -5.26 -4.76 21.77
N SER A 7 -4.51 -4.82 22.87
CA SER A 7 -4.02 -3.60 23.54
C SER A 7 -3.01 -2.84 22.67
N TRP A 8 -2.16 -3.55 21.93
CA TRP A 8 -1.23 -2.94 21.00
C TRP A 8 -1.94 -2.29 19.81
N PHE A 9 -2.95 -2.94 19.23
CA PHE A 9 -3.81 -2.36 18.19
C PHE A 9 -4.57 -1.12 18.68
N ALA A 10 -5.04 -1.15 19.93
CA ALA A 10 -5.75 -0.03 20.54
C ALA A 10 -4.83 1.18 20.76
N GLN A 11 -3.54 0.96 20.97
CA GLN A 11 -2.53 2.02 21.08
C GLN A 11 -2.01 2.48 19.72
N ASN A 12 -1.87 1.56 18.75
CA ASN A 12 -1.25 1.80 17.45
C ASN A 12 -2.28 1.74 16.31
N GLY A 13 -3.38 2.49 16.47
CA GLY A 13 -4.49 2.48 15.51
C GLY A 13 -4.04 2.89 14.10
N ARG A 14 -3.17 3.89 13.96
CA ARG A 14 -2.76 4.38 12.64
C ARG A 14 -1.82 3.38 11.96
N SER A 15 -0.80 2.91 12.67
CA SER A 15 0.19 1.96 12.11
C SER A 15 -0.45 0.64 11.71
N SER A 16 -1.41 0.17 12.50
CA SER A 16 -2.17 -1.03 12.15
C SER A 16 -3.06 -0.83 10.92
N GLY A 17 -3.67 0.34 10.75
CA GLY A 17 -4.39 0.72 9.54
C GLY A 17 -3.52 0.66 8.29
N VAL A 18 -2.30 1.20 8.35
CA VAL A 18 -1.31 1.15 7.26
C VAL A 18 -0.94 -0.30 6.91
N ALA A 19 -0.65 -1.14 7.91
CA ALA A 19 -0.29 -2.53 7.70
C ALA A 19 -1.44 -3.34 7.05
N VAL A 20 -2.67 -3.16 7.53
CA VAL A 20 -3.86 -3.80 6.95
C VAL A 20 -4.08 -3.33 5.51
N ALA A 21 -3.92 -2.04 5.24
CA ALA A 21 -4.05 -1.47 3.90
C ALA A 21 -3.04 -2.08 2.93
N PHE A 22 -1.78 -2.22 3.34
CA PHE A 22 -0.75 -2.82 2.50
C PHE A 22 -1.07 -4.27 2.14
N VAL A 23 -1.46 -5.08 3.14
CA VAL A 23 -1.84 -6.48 2.91
C VAL A 23 -3.07 -6.57 2.01
N ALA A 24 -4.10 -5.78 2.29
CA ALA A 24 -5.32 -5.74 1.48
C ALA A 24 -5.01 -5.30 0.03
N PHE A 25 -4.13 -4.31 -0.14
CA PHE A 25 -3.72 -3.84 -1.45
C PHE A 25 -3.00 -4.92 -2.25
N LEU A 26 -2.08 -5.66 -1.65
CA LEU A 26 -1.39 -6.76 -2.34
C LEU A 26 -2.35 -7.89 -2.73
N LEU A 27 -3.25 -8.28 -1.82
CA LEU A 27 -4.23 -9.33 -2.09
C LEU A 27 -5.18 -8.92 -3.23
N ILE A 28 -5.68 -7.68 -3.23
CA ILE A 28 -6.55 -7.16 -4.28
C ILE A 28 -5.78 -6.95 -5.58
N GLY A 29 -4.60 -6.33 -5.51
CA GLY A 29 -3.76 -6.02 -6.67
C GLY A 29 -3.36 -7.27 -7.44
N PHE A 30 -2.81 -8.28 -6.75
CA PHE A 30 -2.46 -9.56 -7.37
C PHE A 30 -3.69 -10.41 -7.73
N GLY A 31 -4.81 -10.23 -7.05
CA GLY A 31 -6.07 -10.89 -7.43
C GLY A 31 -6.67 -10.33 -8.73
N LEU A 32 -6.55 -9.02 -8.96
CA LEU A 32 -7.08 -8.35 -10.15
C LEU A 32 -6.12 -8.46 -11.35
N ARG A 33 -4.81 -8.39 -11.12
CA ARG A 33 -3.76 -8.48 -12.14
C ARG A 33 -2.66 -9.41 -11.62
N PRO A 34 -2.83 -10.74 -11.76
CA PRO A 34 -1.81 -11.68 -11.30
C PRO A 34 -0.52 -11.47 -12.12
N PRO A 35 0.62 -11.18 -11.47
CA PRO A 35 1.86 -10.91 -12.18
C PRO A 35 2.37 -12.20 -12.83
N GLU A 36 2.70 -12.13 -14.12
CA GLU A 36 3.23 -13.28 -14.88
C GLU A 36 4.73 -13.48 -14.62
N ASP A 37 5.44 -12.40 -14.32
CA ASP A 37 6.87 -12.41 -14.02
C ASP A 37 7.21 -11.58 -12.78
N LEU A 38 8.46 -11.71 -12.31
CA LEU A 38 8.96 -10.99 -11.15
C LEU A 38 8.97 -9.46 -11.37
N LEU A 39 9.15 -9.01 -12.61
CA LEU A 39 9.27 -7.59 -12.91
C LEU A 39 7.91 -6.88 -12.81
N GLN A 40 6.84 -7.52 -13.29
CA GLN A 40 5.46 -7.11 -13.10
C GLN A 40 5.07 -7.13 -11.62
N ALA A 41 5.49 -8.17 -10.88
CA ALA A 41 5.28 -8.22 -9.44
C ALA A 41 5.96 -7.04 -8.75
N LEU A 42 7.20 -6.71 -9.12
CA LEU A 42 7.93 -5.56 -8.60
C LEU A 42 7.33 -4.22 -9.00
N ALA A 43 6.75 -4.10 -10.19
CA ALA A 43 6.05 -2.88 -10.63
C ALA A 43 4.83 -2.54 -9.77
N ILE A 44 4.26 -3.52 -9.06
CA ILE A 44 3.17 -3.33 -8.09
C ILE A 44 3.70 -3.27 -6.65
N LEU A 45 4.60 -4.20 -6.30
CA LEU A 45 5.11 -4.36 -4.95
C LEU A 45 5.99 -3.19 -4.53
N LEU A 46 6.89 -2.73 -5.39
CA LEU A 46 7.85 -1.68 -5.03
C LEU A 46 7.13 -0.35 -4.74
N PRO A 47 6.26 0.18 -5.62
CA PRO A 47 5.59 1.45 -5.33
C PRO A 47 4.63 1.33 -4.13
N SER A 48 3.91 0.22 -4.00
CA SER A 48 3.04 0.03 -2.83
C SER A 48 3.84 -0.08 -1.53
N ALA A 49 5.01 -0.73 -1.54
CA ALA A 49 5.90 -0.80 -0.38
C ALA A 49 6.49 0.57 -0.03
N GLU A 50 6.85 1.40 -1.00
CA GLU A 50 7.28 2.78 -0.75
C GLU A 50 6.22 3.56 0.02
N VAL A 51 4.96 3.54 -0.45
CA VAL A 51 3.86 4.19 0.25
C VAL A 51 3.66 3.59 1.65
N ALA A 52 3.72 2.26 1.79
CA ALA A 52 3.59 1.60 3.10
C ALA A 52 4.66 2.06 4.08
N VAL A 53 5.93 2.12 3.65
CA VAL A 53 7.06 2.52 4.49
C VAL A 53 6.91 3.98 4.91
N PHE A 54 6.66 4.89 3.97
CA PHE A 54 6.46 6.30 4.29
C PHE A 54 5.26 6.50 5.22
N ALA A 55 4.12 5.91 4.90
CA ALA A 55 2.93 6.00 5.75
C ALA A 55 3.17 5.43 7.15
N SER A 56 3.92 4.32 7.26
CA SER A 56 4.25 3.69 8.55
C SER A 56 5.11 4.60 9.43
N VAL A 57 6.07 5.32 8.85
CA VAL A 57 6.90 6.28 9.61
C VAL A 57 6.02 7.40 10.18
N PHE A 58 5.15 8.00 9.37
CA PHE A 58 4.26 9.06 9.86
C PHE A 58 3.21 8.54 10.85
N ALA A 59 2.69 7.34 10.61
CA ALA A 59 1.74 6.70 11.51
C ALA A 59 2.37 6.41 12.88
N ALA A 60 3.59 5.89 12.92
CA ALA A 60 4.32 5.60 14.14
C ALA A 60 4.57 6.85 14.98
N VAL A 61 4.99 7.96 14.35
CA VAL A 61 5.16 9.25 15.03
C VAL A 61 3.84 9.77 15.61
N ARG A 62 2.72 9.55 14.90
CA ARG A 62 1.41 10.05 15.33
C ARG A 62 0.70 9.12 16.31
N ASP A 63 1.07 7.86 16.40
CA ASP A 63 0.50 6.90 17.34
C ASP A 63 0.85 7.20 18.80
N GLU A 64 1.88 8.01 19.06
CA GLU A 64 2.15 8.55 20.41
C GLU A 64 1.00 9.44 20.91
N GLU A 65 0.27 10.09 20.00
CA GLU A 65 -0.89 10.91 20.32
C GLU A 65 -2.19 10.11 20.16
N ALA A 66 -2.92 9.95 21.27
CA ALA A 66 -4.23 9.32 21.25
C ALA A 66 -5.16 10.04 20.25
N HIS A 67 -5.73 9.27 19.32
CA HIS A 67 -6.64 9.83 18.33
C HIS A 67 -7.97 10.23 18.99
N MET A 68 -8.45 11.46 18.75
CA MET A 68 -9.65 12.00 19.42
C MET A 68 -10.92 11.15 19.20
N LEU A 69 -11.00 10.46 18.06
CA LEU A 69 -12.15 9.63 17.68
C LEU A 69 -11.92 8.12 17.96
N GLY A 70 -10.84 7.78 18.66
CA GLY A 70 -10.47 6.41 18.97
C GLY A 70 -9.61 5.73 17.90
N SER A 71 -9.03 4.60 18.29
CA SER A 71 -8.05 3.85 17.50
C SER A 71 -8.63 3.16 16.27
N ALA A 72 -9.88 2.68 16.33
CA ALA A 72 -10.55 2.06 15.20
C ALA A 72 -10.77 3.07 14.05
N PHE A 73 -11.22 4.28 14.38
CA PHE A 73 -11.39 5.34 13.38
C PHE A 73 -10.04 5.77 12.78
N ALA A 74 -9.01 5.89 13.62
CA ALA A 74 -7.65 6.18 13.17
C ALA A 74 -7.15 5.10 12.18
N ALA A 75 -7.39 3.82 12.48
CA ALA A 75 -7.04 2.71 11.61
C ALA A 75 -7.76 2.75 10.27
N THR A 76 -9.07 3.02 10.26
CA THR A 76 -9.84 3.13 9.01
C THR A 76 -9.40 4.33 8.17
N LEU A 77 -9.19 5.49 8.79
CA LEU A 77 -8.78 6.70 8.07
C LEU A 77 -7.38 6.54 7.46
N TRP A 78 -6.41 6.08 8.25
CA TRP A 78 -5.05 5.86 7.76
C TRP A 78 -5.00 4.72 6.76
N GLY A 79 -5.69 3.62 7.03
CA GLY A 79 -5.75 2.49 6.10
C GLY A 79 -6.34 2.88 4.75
N SER A 80 -7.46 3.60 4.73
CA SER A 80 -8.06 4.06 3.47
C SER A 80 -7.19 5.07 2.73
N ALA A 81 -6.60 6.05 3.41
CA ALA A 81 -5.70 7.02 2.80
C ALA A 81 -4.46 6.35 2.20
N THR A 82 -3.83 5.43 2.95
CA THR A 82 -2.68 4.65 2.49
C THR A 82 -3.04 3.78 1.30
N PHE A 83 -4.18 3.10 1.32
CA PHE A 83 -4.63 2.27 0.20
C PHE A 83 -4.80 3.09 -1.08
N VAL A 84 -5.45 4.26 -1.01
CA VAL A 84 -5.63 5.15 -2.15
C VAL A 84 -4.29 5.66 -2.67
N ALA A 85 -3.36 6.01 -1.78
CA ALA A 85 -2.03 6.45 -2.17
C ALA A 85 -1.24 5.34 -2.88
N MET A 86 -1.30 4.09 -2.40
CA MET A 86 -0.70 2.93 -3.06
C MET A 86 -1.27 2.74 -4.46
N TRP A 87 -2.60 2.78 -4.58
CA TRP A 87 -3.29 2.66 -5.87
C TRP A 87 -2.82 3.73 -6.85
N GLY A 88 -2.82 5.00 -6.41
CA GLY A 88 -2.39 6.12 -7.24
C GLY A 88 -0.94 5.98 -7.71
N LEU A 89 -0.03 5.57 -6.83
CA LEU A 89 1.39 5.43 -7.20
C LEU A 89 1.62 4.24 -8.15
N VAL A 90 0.96 3.10 -7.92
CA VAL A 90 1.05 1.93 -8.82
C VAL A 90 0.49 2.25 -10.20
N GLU A 91 -0.66 2.92 -10.30
CA GLU A 91 -1.22 3.35 -11.59
C GLU A 91 -0.32 4.38 -12.29
N ALA A 92 0.29 5.31 -11.54
CA ALA A 92 1.26 6.27 -12.10
C ALA A 92 2.51 5.55 -12.64
N THR A 93 3.02 4.54 -11.94
CA THR A 93 4.12 3.70 -12.42
C THR A 93 3.73 2.95 -13.69
N ALA A 94 2.56 2.33 -13.73
CA ALA A 94 2.06 1.62 -14.90
C ALA A 94 1.90 2.54 -16.12
N ALA A 95 1.33 3.73 -15.92
CA ALA A 95 1.18 4.74 -16.97
C ALA A 95 2.54 5.28 -17.45
N SER A 96 3.53 5.39 -16.56
CA SER A 96 4.89 5.81 -16.92
C SER A 96 5.59 4.76 -17.78
N VAL A 97 5.42 3.47 -17.47
CA VAL A 97 5.91 2.36 -18.30
C VAL A 97 5.22 2.36 -19.66
N GLU A 98 3.91 2.60 -19.70
CA GLU A 98 3.17 2.69 -20.96
C GLU A 98 3.66 3.82 -21.86
N ALA A 99 3.84 5.01 -21.27
CA ALA A 99 4.37 6.17 -21.98
C ALA A 99 5.78 5.87 -22.51
N TYR A 100 6.63 5.22 -21.72
CA TYR A 100 7.97 4.79 -22.14
C TYR A 100 7.93 3.95 -23.42
N VAL A 101 7.04 2.96 -23.48
CA VAL A 101 6.85 2.11 -24.68
C VAL A 101 6.24 2.91 -25.84
N ALA A 102 5.28 3.79 -25.58
CA ALA A 102 4.66 4.63 -26.60
C ALA A 102 5.65 5.59 -27.29
N PHE A 103 6.72 5.98 -26.61
CA PHE A 103 7.83 6.75 -27.21
C PHE A 103 8.80 5.92 -28.06
N GLY A 104 8.50 4.64 -28.31
CA GLY A 104 9.26 3.77 -29.22
C GLY A 104 10.43 3.03 -28.58
N LEU A 105 10.49 3.01 -27.24
CA LEU A 105 11.48 2.24 -26.49
C LEU A 105 10.99 0.79 -26.30
N PRO A 106 11.90 -0.19 -26.17
CA PRO A 106 11.53 -1.59 -26.07
C PRO A 106 10.64 -1.86 -24.85
N PRO A 107 9.66 -2.79 -24.95
CA PRO A 107 8.81 -3.14 -23.82
C PRO A 107 9.63 -3.67 -22.65
N LEU A 108 9.35 -3.15 -21.45
CA LEU A 108 10.02 -3.57 -20.22
C LEU A 108 9.53 -4.94 -19.72
N TYR A 109 8.28 -5.29 -19.99
CA TYR A 109 7.68 -6.60 -19.76
C TYR A 109 6.58 -6.85 -20.79
N ASP A 110 6.34 -8.10 -21.14
CA ASP A 110 5.32 -8.50 -22.11
C ASP A 110 3.94 -8.34 -21.46
N ARG A 111 3.09 -7.45 -21.96
CA ARG A 111 1.68 -7.43 -21.56
C ARG A 111 0.98 -8.49 -22.39
N ALA A 112 0.63 -9.61 -21.77
CA ALA A 112 -0.34 -10.51 -22.39
C ALA A 112 -1.60 -9.71 -22.77
N GLN A 113 -1.98 -9.83 -24.05
CA GLN A 113 -3.22 -9.29 -24.61
C GLN A 113 -4.44 -9.99 -24.01
#